data_AF-A0A2E3SL90-F1
#
_entry.id   AF-A0A2E3SL90-F1
#
_cell.length_a   1.000
_cell.length_b   1.000
_cell.length_c   1.000
_cell.angle_alpha   90.00
_cell.angle_beta   90.00
_cell.angle_gamma   90.00
#
_symmetry.space_group_name_H-M   'P 1'
#
loop_
_entity.id
_entity.type
_entity.pdbx_description
1 polymer ?
#
loop_
_entity_poly.entity_id
_entity_poly.type
_entity_poly.pdbx_seq_one_letter_code
_entity_poly.pdbx_strand_id
1 'polypeptide(L)'
;MISNKVGLNQLKFNKGKKIYTKGDKAHFAYYVHSGKVNIYSPGGLLLGQIGEGEIFGERGPSLDESRSVTAEASTNCILYPISEKTLKEKIINADPVLRAILRSLLIRLNDINAKSENFWRSLNVMTSLKQDNED
;
A
#
# COMPACT_ATOMS: atom_id res chain seq x y z
N MET A 1 -10.57 -29.75 3.65
CA MET A 1 -10.79 -28.80 4.75
C MET A 1 -9.44 -28.49 5.37
N ILE A 2 -8.74 -27.44 4.92
CA ILE A 2 -7.45 -27.03 5.49
C ILE A 2 -7.69 -25.68 6.14
N SER A 3 -8.01 -25.70 7.44
CA SER A 3 -8.04 -24.50 8.25
C SER A 3 -6.60 -24.14 8.56
N ASN A 4 -5.93 -23.50 7.59
CA ASN A 4 -4.58 -23.00 7.77
C ASN A 4 -4.71 -21.79 8.70
N LYS A 5 -4.58 -22.00 10.01
CA LYS A 5 -4.44 -20.93 10.99
C LYS A 5 -3.14 -20.21 10.69
N VAL A 6 -3.21 -19.24 9.79
CA VAL A 6 -2.20 -18.21 9.64
C VAL A 6 -2.01 -17.65 11.06
N GLY A 7 -0.85 -17.86 11.67
CA GLY A 7 -0.54 -17.51 13.07
C GLY A 7 -0.47 -16.01 13.33
N LEU A 8 -1.30 -15.23 12.63
CA LEU A 8 -1.44 -13.80 12.76
C LEU A 8 -2.70 -13.52 13.59
N ASN A 9 -2.60 -12.61 14.55
CA ASN A 9 -3.74 -12.21 15.36
C ASN A 9 -4.80 -11.55 14.48
N GLN A 10 -6.00 -12.13 14.43
CA GLN A 10 -7.10 -11.61 13.64
C GLN A 10 -7.63 -10.30 14.22
N LEU A 11 -7.80 -9.28 13.37
CA LEU A 11 -8.46 -8.02 13.71
C LEU A 11 -9.78 -7.89 12.97
N LYS A 12 -10.81 -7.36 13.64
CA LYS A 12 -12.14 -7.15 13.07
C LYS A 12 -12.50 -5.67 13.11
N PHE A 13 -12.96 -5.15 11.98
CA PHE A 13 -13.40 -3.77 11.84
C PHE A 13 -14.81 -3.73 11.27
N ASN A 14 -15.69 -2.92 11.87
CA ASN A 14 -17.01 -2.66 11.32
C ASN A 14 -16.92 -1.61 10.20
N LYS A 15 -17.88 -1.63 9.28
CA LYS A 15 -18.02 -0.60 8.23
C LYS A 15 -17.93 0.81 8.82
N GLY A 16 -17.17 1.69 8.16
CA GLY A 16 -16.93 3.07 8.54
C GLY A 16 -15.87 3.26 9.63
N LYS A 17 -15.28 2.19 10.17
CA LYS A 17 -14.18 2.32 11.13
C LYS A 17 -12.86 2.56 10.43
N LYS A 18 -12.14 3.58 10.89
CA LYS A 18 -10.74 3.83 10.52
C LYS A 18 -9.87 2.71 11.09
N ILE A 19 -9.07 2.11 10.22
CA ILE A 19 -8.07 1.10 10.58
C ILE A 19 -6.79 1.81 11.04
N TYR A 20 -6.43 2.88 10.32
CA TYR A 20 -5.44 3.87 10.75
C TYR A 20 -5.68 5.19 10.01
N THR A 21 -5.10 6.26 10.55
CA THR A 21 -5.13 7.60 9.96
C THR A 21 -3.72 8.00 9.49
N LYS A 22 -3.64 8.91 8.52
CA LYS A 22 -2.39 9.59 8.18
C LYS A 22 -1.73 10.16 9.43
N GLY A 23 -0.42 9.92 9.59
CA GLY A 23 0.37 10.35 10.74
C GLY A 23 0.44 9.34 11.89
N ASP A 24 -0.39 8.29 11.90
CA ASP A 24 -0.25 7.22 12.89
C ASP A 24 1.08 6.48 12.68
N LYS A 25 1.68 5.95 13.75
CA LYS A 25 2.88 5.11 13.63
C LYS A 25 2.58 3.84 12.83
N ALA A 26 3.47 3.48 11.91
CA ALA A 26 3.31 2.34 11.02
C ALA A 26 4.12 1.14 11.53
N HIS A 27 3.45 0.18 12.18
CA HIS A 27 4.11 -1.04 12.69
C HIS A 27 3.82 -2.32 11.89
N PHE A 28 2.76 -2.30 11.07
CA PHE A 28 2.26 -3.50 10.37
C PHE A 28 1.72 -3.15 8.97
N ALA A 29 1.87 -4.07 8.03
CA ALA A 29 0.98 -4.16 6.88
C ALA A 29 -0.27 -4.97 7.27
N TYR A 30 -1.32 -4.95 6.46
CA TYR A 30 -2.54 -5.72 6.72
C TYR A 30 -2.93 -6.54 5.50
N TYR A 31 -3.12 -7.83 5.69
CA TYR A 31 -3.76 -8.71 4.71
C TYR A 31 -5.27 -8.72 4.92
N VAL A 32 -6.03 -8.51 3.85
CA VAL A 32 -7.50 -8.53 3.87
C VAL A 32 -7.98 -9.96 3.68
N HIS A 33 -8.46 -10.58 4.75
CA HIS A 33 -9.05 -11.91 4.67
C HIS A 33 -10.50 -11.86 4.19
N SER A 34 -11.27 -10.86 4.65
CA SER A 34 -12.62 -10.61 4.17
C SER A 34 -12.95 -9.13 4.19
N GLY A 35 -13.85 -8.70 3.30
CA GLY A 35 -14.32 -7.32 3.22
C GLY A 35 -13.47 -6.41 2.32
N LYS A 36 -13.69 -5.09 2.44
CA LYS A 36 -13.08 -4.07 1.58
C LYS A 36 -12.64 -2.85 2.39
N VAL A 37 -11.52 -2.26 2.00
CA VAL A 37 -10.88 -1.11 2.66
C VAL A 37 -10.71 0.03 1.66
N ASN A 38 -11.22 1.21 2.00
CA ASN A 38 -10.98 2.43 1.24
C ASN A 38 -9.67 3.08 1.71
N ILE A 39 -8.89 3.56 0.75
CA ILE A 39 -7.66 4.32 1.00
C ILE A 39 -7.88 5.78 0.61
N TYR A 40 -7.67 6.68 1.55
CA TYR A 40 -7.86 8.12 1.38
C TYR A 40 -6.53 8.86 1.44
N SER A 41 -6.35 9.83 0.55
CA SER A 41 -5.24 10.78 0.60
C SER A 41 -5.32 11.64 1.87
N PRO A 42 -4.24 12.33 2.26
CA PRO A 42 -4.28 13.30 3.36
C PRO A 42 -5.37 14.38 3.18
N GLY A 43 -5.69 14.73 1.92
CA GLY A 43 -6.75 15.68 1.59
C GLY A 43 -8.16 15.07 1.49
N GLY A 44 -8.34 13.80 1.87
CA GLY A 44 -9.64 13.13 1.88
C GLY A 44 -10.10 12.57 0.53
N LEU A 45 -9.30 12.67 -0.52
CA LEU A 45 -9.61 12.07 -1.82
C LEU A 45 -9.54 10.53 -1.72
N LEU A 46 -10.57 9.83 -2.21
CA LEU A 46 -10.54 8.38 -2.34
C LEU A 46 -9.54 7.98 -3.43
N LEU A 47 -8.43 7.35 -3.04
CA LEU A 47 -7.37 6.91 -3.96
C LEU A 47 -7.65 5.52 -4.55
N GLY A 48 -8.43 4.71 -3.85
CA GLY A 48 -8.76 3.37 -4.29
C GLY A 48 -9.38 2.52 -3.19
N GLN A 49 -9.68 1.28 -3.54
CA GLN A 49 -10.26 0.29 -2.65
C GLN A 49 -9.47 -1.01 -2.75
N ILE A 50 -9.18 -1.62 -1.60
CA ILE A 50 -8.44 -2.87 -1.44
C ILE A 50 -9.42 -3.94 -0.96
N GLY A 51 -9.45 -5.08 -1.63
CA GLY A 51 -10.37 -6.19 -1.38
C GLY A 51 -9.70 -7.44 -0.81
N GLU A 52 -10.47 -8.52 -0.76
CA GLU A 52 -10.03 -9.81 -0.23
C GLU A 52 -8.84 -10.40 -1.00
N GLY A 53 -7.88 -10.97 -0.28
CA GLY A 53 -6.66 -11.52 -0.87
C GLY A 53 -5.54 -10.51 -1.07
N GLU A 54 -5.80 -9.22 -0.88
CA GLU A 54 -4.83 -8.15 -1.07
C GLU A 54 -4.19 -7.70 0.25
N ILE A 55 -3.07 -6.98 0.12
CA ILE A 55 -2.34 -6.38 1.24
C ILE A 55 -2.35 -4.85 1.07
N PHE A 56 -2.48 -4.13 2.18
CA PHE A 56 -2.32 -2.68 2.22
C PHE A 56 -1.47 -2.23 3.42
N GLY A 57 -0.95 -1.01 3.35
CA GLY A 57 -0.04 -0.48 4.35
C GLY A 57 1.34 -1.14 4.30
N GLU A 58 1.68 -1.70 3.13
CA GLU A 58 2.94 -2.35 2.76
C GLU A 58 4.05 -1.34 2.49
N ARG A 59 3.69 -0.14 2.03
CA ARG A 59 4.60 0.99 2.04
C ARG A 59 4.91 1.29 3.50
N GLY A 60 6.08 0.76 3.88
CA GLY A 60 6.77 1.11 5.10
C GLY A 60 6.88 2.62 5.19
N PRO A 61 7.04 3.11 6.41
CA PRO A 61 6.92 4.52 6.63
C PRO A 61 8.00 5.33 5.90
N SER A 62 7.67 6.59 5.60
CA SER A 62 8.65 7.60 5.19
C SER A 62 9.71 7.80 6.30
N LEU A 63 10.64 8.73 6.11
CA LEU A 63 11.71 9.12 7.05
C LEU A 63 11.30 9.24 8.55
N ASP A 64 10.00 9.32 8.85
CA ASP A 64 9.37 9.56 10.16
C ASP A 64 8.48 8.39 10.69
N GLU A 65 8.66 7.17 10.20
CA GLU A 65 7.93 6.00 10.73
C GLU A 65 6.37 6.05 10.69
N SER A 66 5.78 6.99 9.94
CA SER A 66 4.35 7.34 9.98
C SER A 66 3.56 6.99 8.71
N ARG A 67 2.24 6.77 8.86
CA ARG A 67 1.30 6.50 7.75
C ARG A 67 1.15 7.71 6.82
N SER A 68 1.26 7.48 5.51
CA SER A 68 1.09 8.51 4.47
C SER A 68 -0.36 8.74 4.05
N VAL A 69 -1.26 7.79 4.33
CA VAL A 69 -2.66 7.77 3.92
C VAL A 69 -3.56 7.30 5.06
N THR A 70 -4.87 7.49 4.93
CA THR A 70 -5.87 6.98 5.87
C THR A 70 -6.53 5.73 5.29
N ALA A 71 -6.72 4.68 6.09
CA ALA A 71 -7.42 3.46 5.70
C ALA A 71 -8.71 3.30 6.51
N GLU A 72 -9.82 3.04 5.82
CA GLU A 72 -11.14 2.87 6.43
C GLU A 72 -11.84 1.62 5.90
N ALA A 73 -12.48 0.86 6.79
CA ALA A 73 -13.27 -0.29 6.39
C ALA A 73 -14.54 0.15 5.64
N SER A 74 -14.64 -0.12 4.33
CA SER A 74 -15.82 0.22 3.53
C SER A 74 -16.96 -0.80 3.68
N THR A 75 -16.62 -2.01 4.13
CA THR A 75 -17.52 -3.05 4.64
C THR A 75 -17.08 -3.49 6.03
N ASN A 76 -17.74 -4.50 6.62
CA ASN A 76 -17.13 -5.22 7.72
C ASN A 76 -15.90 -5.98 7.20
N CYS A 77 -14.79 -5.92 7.93
CA CYS A 77 -13.50 -6.47 7.50
C CYS A 77 -12.91 -7.41 8.55
N ILE A 78 -12.27 -8.46 8.05
CA ILE A 78 -11.36 -9.30 8.82
C ILE A 78 -9.96 -9.10 8.25
N LEU A 79 -9.05 -8.62 9.08
CA LEU A 79 -7.69 -8.30 8.70
C LEU A 79 -6.68 -9.11 9.51
N TYR A 80 -5.54 -9.42 8.90
CA TYR A 80 -4.39 -9.98 9.58
C TYR A 80 -3.21 -9.00 9.50
N PRO A 81 -2.75 -8.43 10.63
CA PRO A 81 -1.58 -7.59 10.67
C PRO A 81 -0.34 -8.44 10.40
N ILE A 82 0.54 -7.96 9.53
CA ILE A 82 1.80 -8.61 9.14
C ILE A 82 2.93 -7.65 9.52
N SER A 83 3.79 -8.08 10.44
CA SER A 83 4.99 -7.31 10.78
C SER A 83 6.00 -7.35 9.64
N GLU A 84 6.85 -6.33 9.55
CA GLU A 84 7.94 -6.31 8.57
C GLU A 84 8.85 -7.55 8.70
N LYS A 85 9.17 -7.94 9.93
CA LYS A 85 9.94 -9.16 10.22
C LYS A 85 9.27 -10.40 9.63
N THR A 86 7.98 -10.59 9.91
CA THR A 86 7.21 -11.73 9.38
C THR A 86 7.12 -11.71 7.85
N LEU A 87 6.96 -10.53 7.24
CA LEU A 87 6.93 -10.40 5.79
C LEU A 87 8.28 -10.80 5.17
N LYS A 88 9.39 -10.29 5.72
CA LYS A 88 10.75 -10.65 5.31
C LYS A 88 10.99 -12.15 5.43
N GLU A 89 10.66 -12.75 6.57
CA GLU A 89 10.79 -14.20 6.81
C GLU A 89 9.97 -15.02 5.79
N LYS A 90 8.73 -14.60 5.49
CA LYS A 90 7.89 -15.28 4.49
C LYS A 90 8.48 -15.19 3.08
N ILE A 91 9.02 -14.03 2.69
CA ILE A 91 9.65 -13.86 1.37
C ILE A 91 10.91 -14.72 1.29
N ILE A 92 11.79 -14.68 2.31
CA ILE A 92 13.03 -15.46 2.34
C ILE A 92 12.74 -16.96 2.23
N ASN A 93 11.73 -17.45 2.95
CA ASN A 93 11.38 -18.87 2.98
C ASN A 93 10.43 -19.30 1.84
N ALA A 94 10.01 -18.39 0.95
CA ALA A 94 9.16 -18.74 -0.18
C ALA A 94 9.89 -19.63 -1.21
N ASP A 95 9.14 -20.24 -2.11
CA ASP A 95 9.73 -20.96 -3.23
C ASP A 95 10.63 -20.03 -4.09
N PRO A 96 11.82 -20.47 -4.57
CA PRO A 96 12.71 -19.65 -5.38
C PRO A 96 12.05 -19.04 -6.62
N VAL A 97 11.13 -19.76 -7.28
CA VAL A 97 10.38 -19.28 -8.45
C VAL A 97 9.46 -18.13 -8.04
N LEU A 98 8.76 -18.25 -6.91
CA LEU A 98 7.91 -17.17 -6.40
C LEU A 98 8.72 -15.92 -6.05
N ARG A 99 9.90 -16.07 -5.42
CA ARG A 99 10.80 -14.95 -5.16
C ARG A 99 11.26 -14.28 -6.45
N ALA A 100 11.61 -15.05 -7.48
CA ALA A 100 12.03 -14.53 -8.77
C ALA A 100 10.91 -13.75 -9.48
N ILE A 101 9.69 -14.28 -9.47
CA ILE A 101 8.50 -13.61 -10.01
C ILE A 101 8.26 -12.28 -9.27
N LEU A 102 8.25 -12.30 -7.93
CA LEU A 102 8.05 -11.10 -7.11
C LEU A 102 9.12 -10.05 -7.42
N ARG A 103 10.39 -10.43 -7.46
CA ARG A 103 11.50 -9.52 -7.79
C ARG A 103 11.34 -8.92 -9.20
N SER A 104 10.98 -9.72 -10.20
CA SER A 104 10.74 -9.25 -11.57
C SER A 104 9.59 -8.23 -11.65
N LEU A 105 8.52 -8.45 -10.89
CA LEU A 105 7.39 -7.50 -10.82
C LEU A 105 7.79 -6.20 -10.13
N LEU A 106 8.52 -6.26 -9.02
CA LEU A 106 9.00 -5.08 -8.29
C LEU A 106 9.92 -4.20 -9.15
N ILE A 107 10.84 -4.80 -9.91
CA ILE A 107 11.71 -4.06 -10.84
C ILE A 107 10.89 -3.32 -11.89
N ARG A 108 9.95 -4.01 -12.55
CA ARG A 108 9.10 -3.41 -13.58
C ARG A 108 8.22 -2.29 -13.02
N LEU A 109 7.68 -2.47 -11.81
CA LEU A 109 6.86 -1.46 -11.15
C LEU A 109 7.67 -0.20 -10.81
N ASN A 110 8.90 -0.36 -10.33
CA ASN A 110 9.81 0.76 -10.07
C ASN A 110 10.18 1.50 -11.36
N ASP A 111 10.44 0.77 -12.44
CA ASP A 111 10.73 1.34 -13.76
C ASP A 111 9.58 2.21 -14.28
N ILE A 112 8.34 1.72 -14.11
CA ILE A 112 7.12 2.46 -14.50
C ILE A 112 6.94 3.72 -13.65
N ASN A 113 7.17 3.63 -12.34
CA ASN A 113 7.07 4.79 -11.45
C ASN A 113 8.13 5.84 -11.77
N ALA A 114 9.38 5.44 -12.04
CA ALA A 114 10.46 6.35 -12.41
C ALA A 114 10.17 7.05 -13.75
N LYS A 115 9.65 6.33 -14.75
CA LYS A 115 9.23 6.92 -16.03
C LYS A 115 8.10 7.93 -15.85
N SER A 116 7.12 7.61 -15.01
CA SER A 116 6.03 8.53 -14.67
C SER A 116 6.57 9.82 -14.04
N GLU A 117 7.46 9.72 -13.06
CA GLU A 117 8.07 10.89 -12.40
C GLU A 117 8.88 11.75 -13.37
N ASN A 118 9.68 11.13 -14.24
CA ASN A 118 10.45 11.84 -15.26
C ASN A 118 9.54 12.55 -16.27
N PHE A 119 8.46 11.91 -16.71
CA PHE A 119 7.48 12.49 -17.61
C PHE A 119 6.80 13.72 -16.99
N TRP A 120 6.40 13.65 -15.72
CA TRP A 120 5.83 14.79 -14.99
C TRP A 120 6.82 15.95 -14.86
N ARG A 121 8.10 15.68 -14.59
CA ARG A 121 9.15 16.70 -14.57
C ARG A 121 9.29 17.40 -15.93
N SER A 122 9.31 16.64 -17.02
CA SER A 122 9.39 17.19 -18.38
C SER A 122 8.18 18.06 -18.73
N LEU A 123 6.97 17.65 -18.33
CA LEU A 123 5.75 18.46 -18.51
C LEU A 123 5.81 19.78 -17.74
N ASN A 124 6.23 19.76 -16.47
CA ASN A 124 6.33 20.98 -15.66
C ASN A 124 7.34 21.97 -16.25
N VAL A 125 8.49 21.49 -16.74
CA VAL A 125 9.48 22.34 -17.44
C VAL A 125 8.91 22.92 -18.74
N MET A 126 8.18 22.12 -19.52
CA MET A 126 7.60 22.59 -20.77
C MET A 126 6.45 23.60 -20.56
N THR A 127 5.72 23.48 -19.45
CA THR A 127 4.62 24.38 -19.10
C THR A 127 5.15 25.70 -18.53
N SER A 128 6.22 25.68 -17.74
CA SER A 128 6.86 26.90 -17.24
C SER A 128 7.51 27.72 -18.36
N LEU A 129 8.09 27.07 -19.39
CA LEU A 129 8.67 27.76 -20.54
C LEU A 129 7.63 28.42 -21.47
N LYS A 130 6.35 28.03 -21.38
CA LYS A 130 5.26 28.66 -22.15
C LYS A 130 4.74 29.95 -21.50
N GLN A 131 4.89 30.12 -20.19
CA GLN A 131 4.40 31.32 -19.49
C GLN A 131 5.30 32.56 -19.67
N ASP A 132 6.58 32.38 -20.03
CA ASP A 132 7.54 33.48 -20.20
C ASP A 132 7.56 34.10 -21.63
N ASN A 133 6.71 33.65 -22.55
CA ASN A 133 6.73 34.07 -23.97
C ASN A 133 5.44 34.77 -24.45
N GLU A 134 4.59 35.24 -23.53
CA GLU A 134 3.35 35.98 -23.86
C GLU A 134 3.36 37.45 -23.38
N ASP A 135 4.54 38.05 -23.19
CA ASP A 135 4.72 39.50 -22.97
C ASP A 135 5.22 40.22 -24.23
#